data_AF-A0A835Z7X4-F1
#
_entry.id   AF-A0A835Z7X4-F1
#
_cell.length_a   1.000
_cell.length_b   1.000
_cell.length_c   1.000
_cell.angle_alpha   90.00
_cell.angle_beta   90.00
_cell.angle_gamma   90.00
#
_symmetry.space_group_name_H-M   'P 1'
#
loop_
_entity.id
_entity.type
_entity.pdbx_description
1 polymer ?
#
loop_
_entity_poly.entity_id
_entity_poly.type
_entity_poly.pdbx_seq_one_letter_code
_entity_poly.pdbx_strand_id
1 'polypeptide(L)'
;ERQGALCYPSCDPGWQGRLTRCVMACPPGFKDDGVSGCIKPASYGRGAGYALWREGACKKDNPQGCEKNGALWYPKCKAGYHNVGCCTCSPDCPASYKDYGVGCSPPVKSRGVGVP
;
A
#
# COMPACT_ATOMS: atom_id res chain seq x y z
N GLU A 1 -14.89 -12.22 22.19
CA GLU A 1 -13.49 -12.61 21.98
C GLU A 1 -12.64 -12.18 23.17
N ARG A 2 -11.92 -13.11 23.83
CA ARG A 2 -11.06 -12.78 24.97
C ARG A 2 -9.67 -12.38 24.48
N GLN A 3 -9.20 -11.22 24.93
CA GLN A 3 -7.86 -10.72 24.62
C GLN A 3 -7.20 -10.23 25.91
N GLY A 4 -6.19 -10.96 26.37
CA GLY A 4 -5.61 -10.77 27.70
C GLY A 4 -6.62 -11.03 28.80
N ALA A 5 -6.81 -10.04 29.68
CA ALA A 5 -7.71 -10.11 30.82
C ALA A 5 -9.15 -9.66 30.51
N LEU A 6 -9.45 -9.23 29.28
CA LEU A 6 -10.74 -8.63 28.93
C LEU A 6 -11.44 -9.37 27.79
N CYS A 7 -12.77 -9.38 27.85
CA CYS A 7 -13.68 -9.86 26.83
C CYS A 7 -14.21 -8.69 25.99
N TYR A 8 -14.11 -8.82 24.67
CA TYR A 8 -14.59 -7.85 23.70
C TYR A 8 -15.68 -8.46 22.80
N PRO A 9 -16.58 -7.63 22.22
CA PRO A 9 -17.47 -8.08 21.16
C PRO A 9 -16.71 -8.66 19.97
N SER A 10 -17.31 -9.65 19.31
CA SER A 10 -16.75 -10.24 18.09
C SER A 10 -16.82 -9.24 16.92
N CYS A 11 -15.85 -9.31 16.02
CA CYS A 11 -15.83 -8.50 14.80
C CYS A 11 -16.62 -9.16 13.67
N ASP A 12 -17.04 -8.34 12.70
CA ASP A 12 -17.65 -8.81 11.45
C ASP A 12 -16.69 -9.74 10.68
N PRO A 13 -17.21 -10.65 9.81
CA PRO A 13 -16.36 -11.46 8.93
C PRO A 13 -15.38 -10.60 8.13
N GLY A 14 -14.11 -11.02 8.10
CA GLY A 14 -13.02 -10.28 7.43
C GLY A 14 -12.36 -9.18 8.28
N TRP A 15 -12.82 -8.97 9.51
CA TRP A 15 -12.21 -8.05 10.48
C TRP A 15 -11.56 -8.83 11.62
N GLN A 16 -10.41 -8.35 12.08
CA GLN A 16 -9.63 -8.92 13.16
C GLN A 16 -9.77 -8.05 14.41
N GLY A 17 -10.03 -8.69 15.55
CA GLY A 17 -10.09 -8.01 16.84
C GLY A 17 -8.72 -7.58 17.32
N ARG A 18 -8.55 -6.30 17.63
CA ARG A 18 -7.36 -5.74 18.29
C ARG A 18 -7.80 -4.81 19.42
N LEU A 19 -7.87 -5.37 20.62
CA LEU A 19 -8.37 -4.74 21.84
C LEU A 19 -9.74 -4.10 21.58
N THR A 20 -9.85 -2.78 21.72
CA THR A 20 -11.09 -2.00 21.55
C THR A 20 -11.48 -1.77 20.09
N ARG A 21 -10.70 -2.27 19.13
CA ARG A 21 -10.89 -2.03 17.70
C ARG A 21 -11.06 -3.33 16.93
N CYS A 22 -11.87 -3.28 15.88
CA CYS A 22 -11.81 -4.21 14.77
C CYS A 22 -11.01 -3.56 13.65
N VAL A 23 -10.04 -4.28 13.10
CA VAL A 23 -9.21 -3.83 11.97
C VAL A 23 -9.38 -4.78 10.79
N MET A 24 -9.34 -4.28 9.56
CA MET A 24 -9.37 -5.14 8.37
C MET A 24 -8.03 -5.87 8.21
N ALA A 25 -8.07 -7.12 7.74
CA ALA A 25 -6.86 -7.92 7.52
C ALA A 25 -6.02 -7.38 6.36
N CYS A 26 -4.70 -7.37 6.52
CA CYS A 26 -3.78 -6.85 5.49
C CYS A 26 -3.92 -7.59 4.15
N PRO A 27 -3.79 -6.88 3.02
CA PRO A 27 -3.82 -7.50 1.70
C PRO A 27 -2.68 -8.51 1.50
N PRO A 28 -2.84 -9.47 0.59
CA PRO A 28 -1.76 -10.40 0.25
C PRO A 28 -0.46 -9.67 -0.11
N GLY A 29 0.65 -10.09 0.49
CA GLY A 29 1.98 -9.49 0.26
C GLY A 29 2.30 -8.26 1.12
N PHE A 30 1.36 -7.78 1.93
CA PHE A 30 1.61 -6.73 2.92
C PHE A 30 1.91 -7.33 4.28
N LYS A 31 2.85 -6.74 5.01
CA LYS A 31 3.21 -7.18 6.35
C LYS A 31 2.46 -6.36 7.39
N ASP A 32 1.67 -7.01 8.23
CA ASP A 32 1.05 -6.38 9.40
C ASP A 32 2.14 -5.95 10.41
N ASP A 33 2.21 -4.66 10.73
CA ASP A 33 3.20 -4.11 11.67
C ASP A 33 2.81 -4.29 13.14
N GLY A 34 1.59 -4.75 13.42
CA GLY A 34 1.04 -4.96 14.75
C GLY A 34 0.61 -3.68 15.49
N VAL A 35 0.88 -2.49 14.95
CA VAL A 35 0.67 -1.21 15.64
C VAL A 35 -0.34 -0.32 14.91
N SER A 36 -0.16 -0.11 13.61
CA SER A 36 -0.88 0.95 12.89
C SER A 36 -1.20 0.65 11.43
N GLY A 37 -0.60 -0.38 10.82
CA GLY A 37 -0.77 -0.55 9.38
C GLY A 37 -0.19 -1.81 8.77
N CYS A 38 -0.44 -1.91 7.48
CA CYS A 38 0.07 -2.93 6.59
C CYS A 38 1.25 -2.35 5.82
N ILE A 39 2.47 -2.78 6.15
CA ILE A 39 3.70 -2.37 5.47
C ILE A 39 3.69 -2.88 4.04
N LYS A 40 3.95 -1.97 3.11
CA LYS A 40 3.99 -2.25 1.68
C LYS A 40 5.13 -3.23 1.35
N PRO A 41 4.96 -4.08 0.34
CA PRO A 41 6.08 -4.82 -0.24
C PRO A 41 7.12 -3.85 -0.83
N ALA A 42 8.30 -4.37 -1.17
CA ALA A 42 9.41 -3.54 -1.64
C ALA A 42 9.02 -2.68 -2.87
N SER A 43 9.30 -1.39 -2.77
CA SER A 43 9.32 -0.47 -3.91
C SER A 43 10.53 -0.74 -4.79
N TYR A 44 10.47 -0.31 -6.04
CA TYR A 44 11.61 -0.44 -6.96
C TYR A 44 11.79 0.83 -7.79
N GLY A 45 13.04 1.07 -8.21
CA GLY A 45 13.38 2.21 -9.07
C GLY A 45 13.09 1.93 -10.54
N ARG A 46 12.76 2.99 -11.29
CA ARG A 46 12.51 2.99 -12.73
C ARG A 46 13.74 3.36 -13.57
N GLY A 47 14.91 3.42 -12.95
CA GLY A 47 16.14 3.92 -13.55
C GLY A 47 16.22 5.45 -13.61
N ALA A 48 17.21 5.95 -14.33
CA ALA A 48 17.49 7.38 -14.48
C ALA A 48 16.51 8.11 -15.43
N GLY A 49 15.69 7.36 -16.17
CA GLY A 49 14.78 7.89 -17.19
C GLY A 49 15.49 8.26 -18.50
N TYR A 50 14.68 8.62 -19.49
CA TYR A 50 15.09 9.04 -20.82
C TYR A 50 14.87 10.55 -20.96
N ALA A 51 15.78 11.26 -21.64
CA ALA A 51 15.62 12.69 -21.88
C ALA A 51 14.29 13.02 -22.60
N LEU A 52 13.77 14.24 -22.41
CA LEU A 52 12.48 14.67 -22.97
C LEU A 52 12.32 14.38 -24.48
N TRP A 53 13.40 14.51 -25.25
CA TRP A 53 13.44 14.27 -26.70
C TRP A 53 13.65 12.79 -27.09
N ARG A 54 13.71 11.87 -26.12
CA ARG A 54 13.97 10.44 -26.29
C ARG A 54 12.75 9.57 -25.97
N GLU A 55 11.53 10.09 -26.15
CA GLU A 55 10.29 9.33 -25.92
C GLU A 55 10.24 8.01 -26.71
N GLY A 56 10.64 8.05 -27.99
CA GLY A 56 10.64 6.88 -28.86
C GLY A 56 11.59 5.78 -28.37
N ALA A 57 12.73 6.15 -27.77
CA ALA A 57 13.65 5.19 -27.17
C ALA A 57 13.03 4.56 -25.93
N CYS A 58 12.39 5.36 -25.07
CA CYS A 58 11.69 4.84 -23.90
C CYS A 58 10.61 3.81 -24.31
N LYS A 59 9.74 4.15 -25.26
CA LYS A 59 8.67 3.26 -25.74
C LYS A 59 9.19 2.00 -26.42
N LYS A 60 10.33 2.08 -27.09
CA LYS A 60 10.99 0.92 -27.72
C LYS A 60 11.54 -0.06 -26.67
N ASP A 61 12.19 0.46 -25.64
CA ASP A 61 12.82 -0.35 -24.60
C ASP A 61 11.80 -0.89 -23.58
N ASN A 62 10.64 -0.23 -23.46
CA ASN A 62 9.64 -0.50 -22.43
C ASN A 62 8.27 -0.76 -23.06
N PRO A 63 7.94 -2.02 -23.41
CA PRO A 63 6.68 -2.37 -24.05
C PRO A 63 5.45 -2.11 -23.16
N GLN A 64 5.61 -2.03 -21.84
CA GLN A 64 4.58 -1.60 -20.89
C GLN A 64 4.18 -0.12 -21.05
N GLY A 65 4.94 0.64 -21.85
CA GLY A 65 4.75 2.05 -22.10
C GLY A 65 5.57 2.95 -21.18
N CYS A 66 5.51 4.24 -21.50
CA CYS A 66 6.23 5.29 -20.77
C CYS A 66 5.29 6.40 -20.32
N GLU A 67 5.70 7.10 -19.28
CA GLU A 67 5.04 8.26 -18.69
C GLU A 67 6.06 9.38 -18.49
N LYS A 68 5.61 10.63 -18.66
CA LYS A 68 6.46 11.81 -18.51
C LYS A 68 6.44 12.30 -17.07
N ASN A 69 7.62 12.55 -16.51
CA ASN A 69 7.77 13.18 -15.20
C ASN A 69 8.83 14.29 -15.30
N GLY A 70 8.40 15.54 -15.20
CA GLY A 70 9.25 16.71 -15.47
C GLY A 70 9.81 16.71 -16.89
N ALA A 71 11.13 16.79 -17.02
CA ALA A 71 11.88 16.80 -18.29
C ALA A 71 12.35 15.40 -18.74
N LEU A 72 11.84 14.33 -18.14
CA LEU A 72 12.25 12.95 -18.42
C LEU A 72 11.05 12.04 -18.70
N TRP A 73 11.29 10.99 -19.49
CA TRP A 73 10.38 9.88 -19.70
C TRP A 73 10.82 8.68 -18.86
N TYR A 74 9.88 8.07 -18.16
CA TYR A 74 10.11 6.86 -17.37
C TYR A 74 9.23 5.73 -17.86
N PRO A 75 9.65 4.47 -17.70
CA PRO A 75 8.76 3.34 -17.90
C PRO A 75 7.57 3.42 -16.95
N LYS A 76 6.41 2.94 -17.38
CA LYS A 76 5.27 2.77 -16.47
C LYS A 76 5.60 1.76 -15.37
N CYS A 77 5.02 1.98 -14.19
CA CYS A 77 5.08 1.00 -13.12
C CYS A 77 4.36 -0.30 -13.50
N LYS A 78 4.79 -1.41 -12.91
CA LYS A 78 4.15 -2.72 -13.07
C LYS A 78 2.75 -2.69 -12.44
N ALA A 79 1.89 -3.63 -12.83
CA ALA A 79 0.54 -3.70 -12.28
C ALA A 79 0.55 -3.75 -10.74
N GLY A 80 -0.36 -2.98 -10.12
CA GLY A 80 -0.44 -2.84 -8.66
C GLY A 80 0.63 -1.93 -8.04
N TYR A 81 1.32 -1.13 -8.85
CA TYR A 81 2.27 -0.12 -8.40
C TYR A 81 1.98 1.21 -9.08
N HIS A 82 2.18 2.31 -8.35
CA HIS A 82 2.12 3.67 -8.86
C HIS A 82 3.46 4.38 -8.67
N ASN A 83 3.65 5.44 -9.43
CA ASN A 83 4.84 6.28 -9.33
C ASN A 83 4.77 7.21 -8.13
N VAL A 84 5.83 7.20 -7.32
CA VAL A 84 6.06 8.14 -6.23
C VAL A 84 7.30 8.97 -6.56
N GLY A 85 7.14 10.29 -6.61
CA GLY A 85 8.20 11.21 -7.03
C GLY A 85 8.60 11.01 -8.49
N CYS A 86 9.89 11.12 -8.81
CA CYS A 86 10.37 11.01 -10.19
C CYS A 86 10.32 9.60 -10.75
N CYS A 87 10.66 8.62 -9.92
CA CYS A 87 11.47 7.50 -10.39
C CYS A 87 11.29 6.24 -9.55
N THR A 88 10.43 6.26 -8.52
CA THR A 88 10.17 5.10 -7.66
C THR A 88 8.76 4.58 -7.91
N CYS A 89 8.61 3.28 -8.09
CA CYS A 89 7.32 2.61 -8.09
C CYS A 89 7.04 2.05 -6.70
N SER A 90 5.96 2.50 -6.08
CA SER A 90 5.47 1.99 -4.79
C SER A 90 4.22 1.14 -5.00
N PRO A 91 4.03 0.04 -4.24
CA PRO A 91 2.80 -0.75 -4.31
C PRO A 91 1.56 0.08 -3.99
N ASP A 92 0.46 -0.24 -4.65
CA ASP A 92 -0.84 0.38 -4.43
C ASP A 92 -1.49 -0.14 -3.13
N CYS A 93 -2.01 0.77 -2.33
CA CYS A 93 -2.94 0.42 -1.26
C CYS A 93 -4.31 0.04 -1.86
N PRO A 94 -5.03 -0.92 -1.28
CA PRO A 94 -6.43 -1.14 -1.63
C PRO A 94 -7.25 0.13 -1.40
N ALA A 95 -8.32 0.31 -2.17
CA ALA A 95 -9.11 1.55 -2.17
C ALA A 95 -9.67 1.97 -0.78
N SER A 96 -9.91 1.01 0.11
CA SER A 96 -10.40 1.27 1.47
C SER A 96 -9.29 1.63 2.46
N TYR A 97 -8.02 1.52 2.07
CA TYR A 97 -6.86 1.76 2.93
C TYR A 97 -6.29 3.14 2.70
N LYS A 98 -5.84 3.78 3.78
CA LYS A 98 -5.16 5.07 3.68
C LYS A 98 -3.66 4.86 3.47
N ASP A 99 -3.14 5.33 2.34
CA ASP A 99 -1.71 5.32 2.05
C ASP A 99 -0.97 6.36 2.91
N TYR A 100 0.10 5.93 3.58
CA TYR A 100 1.00 6.80 4.35
C TYR A 100 2.46 6.67 3.90
N GLY A 101 2.69 6.20 2.68
CA GLY A 101 4.00 6.11 2.04
C GLY A 101 4.68 4.76 2.26
N VAL A 102 5.06 4.46 3.51
CA VAL A 102 5.74 3.19 3.85
C VAL A 102 4.76 2.02 4.04
N GLY A 103 3.47 2.32 4.16
CA GLY A 103 2.42 1.33 4.36
C GLY A 103 1.03 1.86 4.08
N CYS A 104 0.04 1.03 4.37
CA CYS A 104 -1.37 1.28 4.20
C CYS A 104 -2.10 1.09 5.53
N SER A 105 -2.77 2.12 6.04
CA SER A 105 -3.58 2.01 7.25
C SER A 105 -4.90 1.34 6.91
N PRO A 106 -5.24 0.19 7.54
CA PRO A 106 -6.52 -0.45 7.33
C PRO A 106 -7.67 0.40 7.91
N PRO A 107 -8.89 0.23 7.37
CA PRO A 107 -10.10 0.65 8.06
C PRO A 107 -10.13 0.15 9.51
N VAL A 108 -10.55 1.01 10.42
CA VAL A 108 -10.74 0.68 11.84
C VAL A 108 -12.17 0.99 12.25
N LYS A 109 -12.78 0.10 13.04
CA LYS A 109 -14.07 0.32 13.69
C LYS A 109 -13.90 0.10 15.19
N SER A 110 -14.52 0.95 16.00
CA SER A 110 -14.63 0.68 17.43
C SER A 110 -15.54 -0.53 17.66
N ARG A 111 -15.18 -1.39 18.61
CA ARG A 111 -16.04 -2.47 19.10
C ARG A 111 -16.35 -2.35 20.59
N GLY A 112 -16.15 -1.16 21.15
CA GLY A 112 -16.38 -0.88 22.57
C GLY A 112 -15.19 -1.18 23.47
N VAL A 113 -15.41 -1.02 24.78
CA VAL A 113 -14.43 -1.31 25.83
C VAL A 113 -14.52 -2.75 26.27
N GLY A 114 -13.39 -3.33 26.67
CA GLY A 114 -13.34 -4.70 27.16
C GLY A 114 -13.90 -4.76 28.58
N VAL A 115 -14.69 -5.80 28.85
CA VAL A 115 -15.18 -6.12 30.19
C VAL A 115 -14.37 -7.29 30.77
N PRO A 116 -14.27 -7.43 32.10
CA PRO A 116 -13.61 -8.59 32.73
C PRO A 116 -14.17 -9.93 32.23
#